data_AF-L1JRK2-F1
#
_entry.id   AF-L1JRK2-F1
#
_cell.length_a   1.000
_cell.length_b   1.000
_cell.length_c   1.000
_cell.angle_alpha   90.00
_cell.angle_beta   90.00
_cell.angle_gamma   90.00
#
_symmetry.space_group_name_H-M   'P 1'
#
loop_
_entity.id
_entity.type
_entity.pdbx_description
1 polymer ?
#
loop_
_entity_poly.entity_id
_entity_poly.type
_entity_poly.pdbx_seq_one_letter_code
_entity_poly.pdbx_strand_id
1 'polypeptide(L)'
;MASNSRAQIGNDDNYSHFSVSRELSELNYHTSQSANGDAYSNYEKYLSMFEGGQVVTSYKEVEGWSERHVAAWVSTLDHGKFKMWTDCIIDHVIDGPVLFEMTIHKLEEIGVKKFGDRTELMQHIEKLQRRCKKPNSGELTRPSYLMCIYDMVTFSWADTSEGKGGLEIKEELVHANTSIALVSTLTWSILGYGRKAAGCVLLLYVYEMSDEQEVETFFDMLGKNTQLPGAFLFVGMICFCVPMASYLIFNVNLGLSPGSNDSGVLALSYVVAIFSLCTFLYGFLYKIPSMISSVYEAKIRAYKKDMELAD
;
A
#
# COMPACT_ATOMS: atom_id res chain seq x y z
N MET A 1 53.79 8.37 34.81
CA MET A 1 53.74 9.19 33.58
C MET A 1 52.70 8.60 32.64
N ALA A 2 51.53 9.23 32.56
CA ALA A 2 50.57 9.21 31.45
C ALA A 2 49.28 9.88 31.96
N SER A 3 49.17 11.18 31.73
CA SER A 3 48.03 12.04 32.05
C SER A 3 46.93 11.87 31.00
N ASN A 4 45.72 11.52 31.45
CA ASN A 4 44.53 11.44 30.60
C ASN A 4 43.81 12.80 30.60
N SER A 5 43.94 13.54 29.50
CA SER A 5 43.23 14.79 29.23
C SER A 5 41.85 14.48 28.65
N ARG A 6 40.79 14.79 29.41
CA ARG A 6 39.38 14.67 28.99
C ARG A 6 38.90 16.05 28.55
N ALA A 7 38.69 16.23 27.25
CA ALA A 7 38.10 17.44 26.70
C ALA A 7 36.59 17.48 27.00
N GLN A 8 36.14 18.53 27.67
CA GLN A 8 34.73 18.92 27.74
C GLN A 8 34.42 19.79 26.52
N ILE A 9 33.50 19.33 25.68
CA ILE A 9 32.86 20.16 24.65
C ILE A 9 31.58 20.69 25.30
N GLY A 10 31.61 21.98 25.66
CA GLY A 10 30.43 22.73 26.04
C GLY A 10 29.56 22.97 24.81
N ASN A 11 28.28 22.66 24.94
CA ASN A 11 27.27 22.87 23.93
C ASN A 11 26.14 23.66 24.59
N ASP A 12 26.40 24.95 24.80
CA ASP A 12 25.42 25.95 25.20
C ASP A 12 25.20 26.91 24.02
N ASP A 13 23.97 27.41 23.92
CA ASP A 13 23.49 28.52 23.07
C ASP A 13 22.89 28.16 21.70
N ASN A 14 21.56 27.95 21.67
CA ASN A 14 20.59 28.82 20.95
C ASN A 14 19.21 28.15 20.78
N TYR A 15 18.29 28.40 21.71
CA TYR A 15 16.86 28.08 21.57
C TYR A 15 15.96 29.18 22.15
N SER A 16 16.28 30.46 21.93
CA SER A 16 15.46 31.60 22.40
C SER A 16 14.81 32.41 21.28
N HIS A 17 14.92 32.00 20.01
CA HIS A 17 14.39 32.78 18.88
C HIS A 17 13.00 32.34 18.37
N PHE A 18 12.34 31.39 19.03
CA PHE A 18 11.05 30.82 18.56
C PHE A 18 9.79 31.41 19.23
N SER A 19 9.92 32.20 20.30
CA SER A 19 8.77 32.80 20.99
C SER A 19 8.26 34.09 20.33
N VAL A 20 9.13 34.86 19.66
CA VAL A 20 8.76 36.17 19.08
C VAL A 20 7.90 36.04 17.83
N SER A 21 8.06 34.97 17.05
CA SER A 21 7.23 34.73 15.85
C SER A 21 5.78 34.36 16.19
N ARG A 22 5.52 33.85 17.40
CA ARG A 22 4.16 33.45 17.83
C ARG A 22 3.32 34.67 18.21
N GLU A 23 3.91 35.63 18.93
CA GLU A 23 3.22 36.87 19.30
C GLU A 23 2.95 37.78 18.09
N LEU A 24 3.85 37.82 17.09
CA LEU A 24 3.62 38.59 15.86
C LEU A 24 2.55 37.97 14.95
N SER A 25 2.36 36.64 14.99
CA SER A 25 1.23 36.00 14.29
C SER A 25 -0.12 36.28 14.96
N GLU A 26 -0.15 36.36 16.30
CA GLU A 26 -1.37 36.68 17.04
C GLU A 26 -1.75 38.17 16.91
N LEU A 27 -0.78 39.07 16.82
CA LEU A 27 -1.03 40.52 16.67
C LEU A 27 -1.57 40.90 15.27
N ASN A 28 -1.09 40.24 14.21
CA ASN A 28 -1.60 40.47 12.86
C ASN A 28 -3.00 39.85 12.64
N TYR A 29 -3.36 38.81 13.40
CA TYR A 29 -4.69 38.20 13.32
C TYR A 29 -5.79 39.12 13.87
N HIS A 30 -5.49 39.93 14.89
CA HIS A 30 -6.48 40.84 15.48
C HIS A 30 -6.70 42.14 14.69
N THR A 31 -5.73 42.57 13.87
CA THR A 31 -5.82 43.85 13.15
C THR A 31 -6.75 43.78 11.92
N SER A 32 -7.02 42.58 11.41
CA SER A 32 -7.93 42.32 10.27
C SER A 32 -9.42 42.22 10.67
N GLN A 33 -9.75 42.21 11.98
CA GLN A 33 -11.10 41.87 12.48
C GLN A 33 -12.13 43.01 12.41
N SER A 34 -11.72 44.26 12.15
CA SER A 34 -12.63 45.41 12.35
C SER A 34 -13.56 45.75 11.16
N ALA A 35 -13.44 45.11 10.00
CA ALA A 35 -14.26 45.40 8.82
C ALA A 35 -15.13 44.23 8.31
N ASN A 36 -15.05 43.05 8.92
CA ASN A 36 -15.58 41.79 8.38
C ASN A 36 -16.57 41.06 9.34
N GLY A 37 -17.30 41.79 10.19
CA GLY A 37 -18.20 41.21 11.20
C GLY A 37 -19.21 40.20 10.64
N ASP A 38 -19.78 40.46 9.46
CA ASP A 38 -20.74 39.55 8.82
C ASP A 38 -20.07 38.33 8.16
N ALA A 39 -18.79 38.45 7.79
CA ALA A 39 -18.06 37.35 7.17
C ALA A 39 -17.70 36.27 8.20
N TYR A 40 -17.35 36.67 9.43
CA TYR A 40 -16.99 35.76 10.52
C TYR A 40 -18.19 34.98 11.08
N SER A 41 -19.38 35.59 11.12
CA SER A 41 -20.61 34.92 11.59
C SER A 41 -20.91 33.63 10.82
N ASN A 42 -20.64 33.60 9.51
CA ASN A 42 -20.86 32.42 8.70
C ASN A 42 -19.77 31.36 8.85
N TYR A 43 -18.55 31.75 9.23
CA TYR A 43 -17.43 30.81 9.41
C TYR A 43 -17.66 29.86 10.58
N GLU A 44 -18.10 30.38 11.74
CA GLU A 44 -18.41 29.57 12.93
C GLU A 44 -19.48 28.51 12.65
N LYS A 45 -20.46 28.82 11.79
CA LYS A 45 -21.47 27.86 11.34
C LYS A 45 -20.82 26.68 10.60
N TYR A 46 -19.87 26.92 9.71
CA TYR A 46 -19.18 25.84 8.99
C TYR A 46 -18.22 25.07 9.88
N LEU A 47 -17.54 25.74 10.81
CA LEU A 47 -16.66 25.10 11.79
C LEU A 47 -17.41 24.03 12.60
N SER A 48 -18.61 24.38 13.08
CA SER A 48 -19.45 23.47 13.86
C SER A 48 -19.88 22.19 13.12
N MET A 49 -19.84 22.18 11.77
CA MET A 49 -20.11 20.98 10.98
C MET A 49 -18.97 19.95 11.08
N PHE A 50 -17.74 20.39 11.38
CA PHE A 50 -16.56 19.51 11.38
C PHE A 50 -16.02 19.22 12.79
N GLU A 51 -16.31 20.05 13.80
CA GLU A 51 -15.84 19.89 15.18
C GLU A 51 -16.28 18.58 15.86
N GLY A 52 -17.35 17.94 15.37
CA GLY A 52 -17.81 16.63 15.83
C GLY A 52 -17.10 15.42 15.20
N GLY A 53 -16.10 15.66 14.33
CA GLY A 53 -15.53 14.59 13.49
C GLY A 53 -16.54 14.04 12.50
N GLN A 54 -17.52 14.85 12.10
CA GLN A 54 -18.55 14.43 11.15
C GLN A 54 -17.88 14.01 9.84
N VAL A 55 -18.08 12.75 9.48
CA VAL A 55 -17.46 12.17 8.29
C VAL A 55 -18.23 12.68 7.09
N VAL A 56 -17.54 13.39 6.20
CA VAL A 56 -18.09 13.79 4.90
C VAL A 56 -18.25 12.53 4.06
N THR A 57 -19.47 12.26 3.62
CA THR A 57 -19.82 10.94 3.07
C THR A 57 -19.99 10.92 1.56
N SER A 58 -20.22 12.06 0.91
CA SER A 58 -20.55 12.09 -0.52
C SER A 58 -19.72 13.07 -1.32
N TYR A 59 -19.32 12.66 -2.53
CA TYR A 59 -18.73 13.55 -3.52
C TYR A 59 -19.60 14.78 -3.81
N LYS A 60 -20.92 14.59 -3.95
CA LYS A 60 -21.86 15.70 -4.23
C LYS A 60 -21.93 16.73 -3.10
N GLU A 61 -21.64 16.30 -1.87
CA GLU A 61 -21.58 17.19 -0.73
C GLU A 61 -20.35 18.10 -0.83
N VAL A 62 -19.18 17.52 -1.12
CA VAL A 62 -17.93 18.28 -1.30
C VAL A 62 -17.96 19.15 -2.55
N GLU A 63 -18.58 18.70 -3.65
CA GLU A 63 -18.73 19.50 -4.87
C GLU A 63 -19.49 20.81 -4.62
N GLY A 64 -20.39 20.84 -3.63
CA GLY A 64 -21.12 22.03 -3.22
C GLY A 64 -20.39 22.92 -2.21
N TRP A 65 -19.16 22.58 -1.80
CA TRP A 65 -18.40 23.35 -0.83
C TRP A 65 -17.88 24.64 -1.43
N SER A 66 -18.19 25.76 -0.77
CA SER A 66 -17.52 27.04 -1.02
C SER A 66 -16.13 27.09 -0.37
N GLU A 67 -15.36 28.12 -0.70
CA GLU A 67 -14.02 28.39 -0.14
C GLU A 67 -14.02 28.43 1.41
N ARG A 68 -15.13 28.89 1.99
CA ARG A 68 -15.31 28.92 3.46
C ARG A 68 -15.54 27.54 4.06
N HIS A 69 -16.21 26.64 3.35
CA HIS A 69 -16.39 25.26 3.79
C HIS A 69 -15.04 24.53 3.77
N VAL A 70 -14.26 24.71 2.70
CA VAL A 70 -12.92 24.13 2.57
C VAL A 70 -12.00 24.67 3.67
N ALA A 71 -12.00 25.98 3.90
CA ALA A 71 -11.20 26.59 4.97
C ALA A 71 -11.62 26.06 6.35
N ALA A 72 -12.92 25.98 6.63
CA ALA A 72 -13.41 25.40 7.88
C ALA A 72 -12.96 23.94 8.05
N TRP A 73 -13.10 23.11 7.02
CA TRP A 73 -12.62 21.72 7.03
C TRP A 73 -11.12 21.65 7.33
N VAL A 74 -10.28 22.39 6.58
CA VAL A 74 -8.82 22.44 6.80
C VAL A 74 -8.47 22.90 8.22
N SER A 75 -9.21 23.86 8.76
CA SER A 75 -8.98 24.37 10.12
C SER A 75 -9.27 23.36 11.22
N THR A 76 -10.03 22.29 10.95
CA THR A 76 -10.33 21.23 11.90
C THR A 76 -9.38 20.02 11.81
N LEU A 77 -8.58 19.95 10.74
CA LEU A 77 -7.62 18.86 10.54
C LEU A 77 -6.53 18.85 11.61
N ASP A 78 -6.19 17.65 12.09
CA ASP A 78 -5.13 17.38 13.08
C ASP A 78 -5.16 18.35 14.28
N HIS A 79 -6.34 18.51 14.90
CA HIS A 79 -6.55 19.39 16.05
C HIS A 79 -6.22 20.87 15.77
N GLY A 80 -6.49 21.31 14.53
CA GLY A 80 -6.28 22.69 14.11
C GLY A 80 -4.85 23.03 13.70
N LYS A 81 -4.01 22.03 13.45
CA LYS A 81 -2.64 22.21 12.95
C LYS A 81 -2.58 23.10 11.70
N PHE A 82 -3.57 22.99 10.81
CA PHE A 82 -3.61 23.70 9.53
C PHE A 82 -4.41 25.00 9.56
N LYS A 83 -4.85 25.46 10.74
CA LYS A 83 -5.65 26.69 10.88
C LYS A 83 -4.95 27.94 10.30
N MET A 84 -3.62 28.00 10.33
CA MET A 84 -2.87 29.14 9.75
C MET A 84 -3.00 29.28 8.22
N TRP A 85 -3.46 28.24 7.53
CA TRP A 85 -3.60 28.24 6.06
C TRP A 85 -5.03 28.57 5.60
N THR A 86 -5.97 28.81 6.52
CA THR A 86 -7.38 29.11 6.18
C THR A 86 -7.51 30.36 5.33
N ASP A 87 -6.74 31.40 5.67
CA ASP A 87 -6.79 32.68 4.96
C ASP A 87 -6.26 32.50 3.53
N CYS A 88 -5.19 31.72 3.35
CA CYS A 88 -4.65 31.38 2.04
C CYS A 88 -5.67 30.65 1.15
N ILE A 89 -6.46 29.73 1.72
CA ILE A 89 -7.51 28.99 1.01
C ILE A 89 -8.63 29.92 0.55
N ILE A 90 -9.03 30.86 1.42
CA ILE A 90 -10.08 31.85 1.13
C ILE A 90 -9.59 32.84 0.06
N ASP A 91 -8.37 33.37 0.21
CA ASP A 91 -7.78 34.37 -0.70
C ASP A 91 -7.59 33.82 -2.12
N HIS A 92 -7.31 32.52 -2.26
CA HIS A 92 -7.17 31.84 -3.55
C HIS A 92 -8.48 31.20 -4.05
N VAL A 93 -9.61 31.41 -3.34
CA VAL A 93 -10.94 30.94 -3.71
C VAL A 93 -10.96 29.42 -3.98
N ILE A 94 -10.34 28.66 -3.09
CA ILE A 94 -10.26 27.19 -3.22
C ILE A 94 -11.58 26.58 -2.75
N ASP A 95 -12.47 26.29 -3.69
CA ASP A 95 -13.74 25.60 -3.48
C ASP A 95 -13.60 24.07 -3.53
N GLY A 96 -14.70 23.34 -3.36
CA GLY A 96 -14.73 21.87 -3.37
C GLY A 96 -14.14 21.21 -4.63
N PRO A 97 -14.57 21.61 -5.84
CA PRO A 97 -13.98 21.13 -7.10
C PRO A 97 -12.47 21.42 -7.19
N VAL A 98 -12.04 22.66 -6.89
CA VAL A 98 -10.61 23.01 -6.93
C VAL A 98 -9.81 22.22 -5.91
N LEU A 99 -10.36 21.97 -4.71
CA LEU A 99 -9.75 21.14 -3.68
C LEU A 99 -9.42 19.73 -4.20
N PHE A 100 -10.30 19.14 -5.03
CA PHE A 100 -10.07 17.83 -5.62
C PHE A 100 -9.05 17.82 -6.77
N GLU A 101 -8.76 18.97 -7.37
CA GLU A 101 -7.69 19.12 -8.36
C GLU A 101 -6.37 19.61 -7.75
N MET A 102 -6.28 19.63 -6.42
CA MET A 102 -5.07 20.08 -5.74
C MET A 102 -3.91 19.14 -5.95
N THR A 103 -2.73 19.73 -6.13
CA THR A 103 -1.45 19.03 -6.18
C THR A 103 -0.50 19.68 -5.17
N ILE A 104 0.57 18.97 -4.82
CA ILE A 104 1.61 19.49 -3.90
C ILE A 104 2.21 20.82 -4.43
N HIS A 105 2.31 20.98 -5.75
CA HIS A 105 2.81 22.20 -6.38
C HIS A 105 1.82 23.36 -6.23
N LYS A 106 0.53 23.15 -6.50
CA LYS A 106 -0.48 24.19 -6.31
C LYS A 106 -0.62 24.59 -4.83
N LEU A 107 -0.41 23.66 -3.87
CA LEU A 107 -0.35 23.99 -2.43
C LEU A 107 0.82 24.93 -2.09
N GLU A 108 1.95 24.81 -2.80
CA GLU A 108 3.07 25.75 -2.66
C GLU A 108 2.73 27.13 -3.23
N GLU A 109 2.07 27.17 -4.38
CA GLU A 109 1.64 28.41 -5.05
C GLU A 109 0.67 29.23 -4.19
N ILE A 110 -0.27 28.58 -3.48
CA ILE A 110 -1.19 29.27 -2.57
C ILE A 110 -0.54 29.74 -1.25
N GLY A 111 0.74 29.41 -1.02
CA GLY A 111 1.52 29.93 0.10
C GLY A 111 1.88 28.93 1.19
N VAL A 112 1.56 27.63 1.07
CA VAL A 112 1.97 26.60 2.04
C VAL A 112 3.45 26.25 1.82
N LYS A 113 4.36 27.09 2.34
CA LYS A 113 5.80 26.99 2.04
C LYS A 113 6.47 25.72 2.60
N LYS A 114 6.04 25.28 3.78
CA LYS A 114 6.67 24.16 4.50
C LYS A 114 6.30 22.82 3.83
N PHE A 115 7.31 22.10 3.34
CA PHE A 115 7.14 20.83 2.62
C PHE A 115 6.39 19.76 3.44
N GLY A 116 6.69 19.65 4.73
CA GLY A 116 5.99 18.71 5.62
C GLY A 116 4.48 18.99 5.70
N ASP A 117 4.10 20.27 5.86
CA ASP A 117 2.70 20.66 5.95
C ASP A 117 1.97 20.44 4.62
N ARG A 118 2.64 20.70 3.47
CA ARG A 118 2.10 20.38 2.13
C ARG A 118 1.81 18.88 1.97
N THR A 119 2.76 18.04 2.37
CA THR A 119 2.64 16.59 2.22
C THR A 119 1.50 16.04 3.08
N GLU A 120 1.41 16.48 4.34
CA GLU A 120 0.34 16.04 5.23
C GLU A 120 -1.04 16.58 4.80
N LEU A 121 -1.14 17.82 4.35
CA LEU A 121 -2.40 18.38 3.85
C LEU A 121 -2.87 17.62 2.60
N MET A 122 -1.95 17.30 1.68
CA MET A 122 -2.25 16.48 0.50
C MET A 122 -2.77 15.08 0.90
N GLN A 123 -2.18 14.44 1.92
CA GLN A 123 -2.69 13.16 2.42
C GLN A 123 -4.13 13.26 2.95
N HIS A 124 -4.49 14.37 3.59
CA HIS A 124 -5.88 14.59 4.03
C HIS A 124 -6.83 14.83 2.86
N ILE A 125 -6.40 15.56 1.83
CA ILE A 125 -7.16 15.75 0.59
C ILE A 125 -7.38 14.41 -0.12
N GLU A 126 -6.33 13.59 -0.26
CA GLU A 126 -6.44 12.25 -0.85
C GLU A 126 -7.37 11.34 -0.04
N LYS A 127 -7.31 11.40 1.30
CA LYS A 127 -8.25 10.67 2.16
C LYS A 127 -9.69 11.11 1.93
N LEU A 128 -9.94 12.42 1.80
CA LEU A 128 -11.26 12.97 1.51
C LEU A 128 -11.75 12.51 0.12
N GLN A 129 -10.91 12.60 -0.90
CA GLN A 129 -11.21 12.11 -2.25
C GLN A 129 -11.54 10.61 -2.25
N ARG A 130 -10.73 9.79 -1.57
CA ARG A 130 -10.96 8.34 -1.44
C ARG A 130 -12.32 8.04 -0.81
N ARG A 131 -12.69 8.75 0.27
CA ARG A 131 -14.01 8.62 0.92
C ARG A 131 -15.15 9.01 -0.02
N CYS A 132 -15.00 10.10 -0.74
CA CYS A 132 -16.03 10.61 -1.66
C CYS A 132 -16.25 9.70 -2.86
N LYS A 133 -15.17 9.13 -3.43
CA LYS A 133 -15.23 8.18 -4.55
C LYS A 133 -15.79 6.82 -4.12
N LYS A 134 -15.60 6.43 -2.86
CA LYS A 134 -15.97 5.11 -2.33
C LYS A 134 -16.70 5.28 -0.98
N PRO A 135 -17.98 5.72 -0.98
CA PRO A 135 -18.73 5.98 0.26
C PRO A 135 -18.86 4.74 1.15
N ASN A 136 -18.90 3.54 0.56
CA ASN A 136 -19.05 2.28 1.27
C ASN A 136 -17.78 1.84 2.02
N SER A 137 -16.60 2.40 1.72
CA SER A 137 -15.36 2.05 2.44
C SER A 137 -15.37 2.50 3.91
N GLY A 138 -16.21 3.47 4.27
CA GLY A 138 -16.39 3.91 5.65
C GLY A 138 -17.12 2.88 6.52
N GLU A 139 -17.86 1.96 5.89
CA GLU A 139 -18.66 0.93 6.57
C GLU A 139 -17.95 -0.45 6.59
N LEU A 140 -16.63 -0.49 6.34
CA LEU A 140 -15.85 -1.73 6.46
C LEU A 140 -15.82 -2.21 7.92
N THR A 141 -16.91 -2.86 8.34
CA THR A 141 -17.01 -3.56 9.61
C THR A 141 -15.99 -4.67 9.59
N ARG A 142 -15.17 -4.76 10.63
CA ARG A 142 -14.21 -5.86 10.77
C ARG A 142 -14.96 -7.20 10.66
N PRO A 143 -14.68 -8.04 9.66
CA PRO A 143 -15.37 -9.30 9.50
C PRO A 143 -15.19 -10.15 10.77
N SER A 144 -16.24 -10.90 11.14
CA SER A 144 -16.12 -11.87 12.24
C SER A 144 -15.06 -12.92 11.89
N TYR A 145 -14.44 -13.58 12.88
CA TYR A 145 -13.41 -14.59 12.61
C TYR A 145 -13.86 -15.71 11.66
N LEU A 146 -15.14 -16.11 11.73
CA LEU A 146 -15.71 -17.08 10.81
C LEU A 146 -15.83 -16.52 9.40
N MET A 147 -16.18 -15.24 9.27
CA MET A 147 -16.18 -14.55 8.00
C MET A 147 -14.75 -14.43 7.45
N CYS A 148 -13.74 -14.13 8.27
CA CYS A 148 -12.35 -14.13 7.82
C CYS A 148 -11.91 -15.50 7.27
N ILE A 149 -12.34 -16.60 7.88
CA ILE A 149 -12.05 -17.96 7.39
C ILE A 149 -12.80 -18.22 6.08
N TYR A 150 -14.09 -17.86 6.02
CA TYR A 150 -14.88 -17.95 4.80
C TYR A 150 -14.23 -17.13 3.67
N ASP A 151 -13.84 -15.89 3.95
CA ASP A 151 -13.17 -15.01 3.01
C ASP A 151 -11.81 -15.59 2.60
N MET A 152 -11.05 -16.15 3.52
CA MET A 152 -9.77 -16.81 3.23
C MET A 152 -9.94 -18.02 2.31
N VAL A 153 -11.02 -18.79 2.47
CA VAL A 153 -11.33 -19.98 1.65
C VAL A 153 -11.95 -19.58 0.31
N THR A 154 -12.81 -18.57 0.29
CA THR A 154 -13.53 -18.10 -0.91
C THR A 154 -12.78 -17.03 -1.68
N PHE A 155 -11.71 -16.51 -1.11
CA PHE A 155 -10.92 -15.39 -1.63
C PHE A 155 -11.72 -14.10 -1.85
N SER A 156 -12.85 -13.90 -1.17
CA SER A 156 -13.59 -12.63 -1.22
C SER A 156 -12.77 -11.44 -0.71
N TRP A 157 -11.76 -11.67 0.14
CA TRP A 157 -10.82 -10.64 0.55
C TRP A 157 -10.01 -10.08 -0.63
N ALA A 158 -9.86 -10.83 -1.73
CA ALA A 158 -9.17 -10.36 -2.93
C ALA A 158 -9.99 -9.31 -3.71
N ASP A 159 -11.30 -9.23 -3.48
CA ASP A 159 -12.18 -8.17 -4.00
C ASP A 159 -12.03 -6.84 -3.22
N THR A 160 -11.17 -6.79 -2.18
CA THR A 160 -10.98 -5.60 -1.33
C THR A 160 -9.88 -4.65 -1.81
N SER A 161 -9.65 -4.54 -3.12
CA SER A 161 -8.81 -3.46 -3.70
C SER A 161 -9.38 -2.05 -3.46
N GLU A 162 -10.42 -1.92 -2.65
CA GLU A 162 -11.10 -0.70 -2.30
C GLU A 162 -10.17 0.27 -1.56
N GLY A 163 -9.54 1.17 -2.32
CA GLY A 163 -8.95 2.40 -1.78
C GLY A 163 -7.51 2.68 -2.19
N LYS A 164 -6.88 1.82 -3.00
CA LYS A 164 -5.58 2.09 -3.59
C LYS A 164 -5.74 2.70 -4.98
N GLY A 165 -4.97 3.74 -5.29
CA GLY A 165 -4.95 4.32 -6.64
C GLY A 165 -4.42 3.30 -7.65
N GLY A 166 -4.74 3.43 -8.95
CA GLY A 166 -4.25 2.50 -9.98
C GLY A 166 -2.72 2.32 -9.96
N LEU A 167 -1.97 3.38 -9.65
CA LEU A 167 -0.53 3.33 -9.43
C LEU A 167 -0.13 2.52 -8.19
N GLU A 168 -0.79 2.72 -7.04
CA GLU A 168 -0.54 1.95 -5.81
C GLU A 168 -0.88 0.45 -6.01
N ILE A 169 -1.96 0.14 -6.74
CA ILE A 169 -2.33 -1.24 -7.08
C ILE A 169 -1.27 -1.87 -7.99
N LYS A 170 -0.78 -1.12 -8.99
CA LYS A 170 0.30 -1.56 -9.89
C LYS A 170 1.58 -1.85 -9.10
N GLU A 171 1.99 -0.95 -8.21
CA GLU A 171 3.16 -1.13 -7.35
C GLU A 171 3.03 -2.34 -6.42
N GLU A 172 1.86 -2.55 -5.79
CA GLU A 172 1.63 -3.72 -4.95
C GLU A 172 1.61 -5.03 -5.73
N LEU A 173 1.05 -5.02 -6.95
CA LEU A 173 1.07 -6.20 -7.80
C LEU A 173 2.50 -6.54 -8.21
N VAL A 174 3.29 -5.52 -8.60
CA VAL A 174 4.72 -5.67 -8.90
C VAL A 174 5.47 -6.17 -7.66
N HIS A 175 5.22 -5.62 -6.48
CA HIS A 175 5.89 -6.02 -5.24
C HIS A 175 5.51 -7.43 -4.80
N ALA A 176 4.25 -7.82 -4.95
CA ALA A 176 3.77 -9.18 -4.66
C ALA A 176 4.38 -10.20 -5.63
N ASN A 177 4.37 -9.90 -6.94
CA ASN A 177 4.99 -10.72 -7.96
C ASN A 177 6.50 -10.85 -7.74
N THR A 178 7.16 -9.73 -7.40
CA THR A 178 8.59 -9.71 -7.06
C THR A 178 8.86 -10.55 -5.83
N SER A 179 8.04 -10.46 -4.78
CA SER A 179 8.21 -11.26 -3.56
C SER A 179 8.04 -12.76 -3.83
N ILE A 180 7.05 -13.15 -4.64
CA ILE A 180 6.82 -14.53 -5.06
C ILE A 180 8.00 -15.04 -5.92
N ALA A 181 8.49 -14.22 -6.84
CA ALA A 181 9.65 -14.52 -7.67
C ALA A 181 10.94 -14.65 -6.85
N LEU A 182 11.14 -13.79 -5.86
CA LEU A 182 12.32 -13.77 -5.01
C LEU A 182 12.31 -14.97 -4.05
N VAL A 183 11.16 -15.27 -3.43
CA VAL A 183 10.98 -16.48 -2.61
C VAL A 183 11.18 -17.74 -3.44
N SER A 184 10.59 -17.83 -4.64
CA SER A 184 10.81 -18.97 -5.51
C SER A 184 12.29 -19.08 -5.93
N THR A 185 12.94 -17.99 -6.31
CA THR A 185 14.37 -17.98 -6.73
C THR A 185 15.33 -18.32 -5.58
N LEU A 186 15.08 -17.82 -4.36
CA LEU A 186 15.81 -18.22 -3.16
C LEU A 186 15.64 -19.72 -2.90
N THR A 187 14.42 -20.20 -3.00
CA THR A 187 14.08 -21.62 -2.87
C THR A 187 14.80 -22.48 -3.92
N TRP A 188 14.91 -22.00 -5.17
CA TRP A 188 15.68 -22.63 -6.25
C TRP A 188 17.20 -22.61 -6.03
N SER A 189 17.73 -21.51 -5.48
CA SER A 189 19.20 -21.34 -5.27
C SER A 189 19.73 -22.13 -4.07
N ILE A 190 18.92 -22.31 -3.02
CA ILE A 190 19.24 -23.15 -1.86
C ILE A 190 19.31 -24.64 -2.25
N LEU A 191 18.58 -25.08 -3.28
CA LEU A 191 18.56 -26.49 -3.73
C LEU A 191 19.68 -26.91 -4.70
N GLY A 192 20.65 -26.04 -4.98
CA GLY A 192 22.00 -26.45 -5.39
C GLY A 192 22.24 -26.98 -6.81
N TYR A 193 21.24 -27.42 -7.59
CA TYR A 193 21.50 -28.14 -8.86
C TYR A 193 20.73 -27.63 -10.11
N GLY A 194 20.59 -26.31 -10.20
CA GLY A 194 20.15 -25.62 -11.43
C GLY A 194 20.81 -24.25 -11.58
N ARG A 195 22.11 -24.17 -11.29
CA ARG A 195 22.87 -22.91 -11.27
C ARG A 195 22.85 -22.28 -12.68
N LYS A 196 22.19 -21.12 -12.79
CA LYS A 196 22.27 -20.08 -13.86
C LYS A 196 21.15 -20.01 -14.91
N ALA A 197 20.32 -21.03 -15.15
CA ALA A 197 19.28 -20.91 -16.20
C ALA A 197 17.89 -20.62 -15.64
N ALA A 198 17.35 -21.48 -14.77
CA ALA A 198 15.97 -21.33 -14.28
C ALA A 198 15.78 -20.15 -13.32
N GLY A 199 16.75 -19.94 -12.41
CA GLY A 199 16.75 -18.76 -11.53
C GLY A 199 16.97 -17.46 -12.30
N CYS A 200 17.75 -17.47 -13.38
CA CYS A 200 17.91 -16.31 -14.24
C CYS A 200 16.70 -16.08 -15.13
N VAL A 201 15.96 -17.09 -15.58
CA VAL A 201 14.73 -16.89 -16.36
C VAL A 201 13.61 -16.34 -15.47
N LEU A 202 13.45 -16.80 -14.23
CA LEU A 202 12.46 -16.23 -13.30
C LEU A 202 12.86 -14.84 -12.78
N LEU A 203 14.15 -14.60 -12.53
CA LEU A 203 14.66 -13.25 -12.27
C LEU A 203 14.50 -12.36 -13.50
N LEU A 204 14.90 -12.78 -14.71
CA LEU A 204 14.72 -12.01 -15.94
C LEU A 204 13.22 -11.76 -16.20
N TYR A 205 12.34 -12.74 -16.04
CA TYR A 205 10.89 -12.52 -16.22
C TYR A 205 10.29 -11.48 -15.25
N VAL A 206 10.90 -11.29 -14.08
CA VAL A 206 10.40 -10.36 -13.05
C VAL A 206 11.18 -9.03 -13.05
N TYR A 207 12.43 -9.05 -13.47
CA TYR A 207 13.35 -7.91 -13.49
C TYR A 207 13.41 -7.25 -14.88
N GLU A 208 13.05 -7.97 -15.95
CA GLU A 208 13.00 -7.53 -17.35
C GLU A 208 11.57 -7.13 -17.77
N MET A 209 10.53 -7.56 -17.02
CA MET A 209 9.21 -6.89 -16.99
C MET A 209 9.26 -5.48 -16.37
N SER A 210 10.39 -4.77 -16.51
CA SER A 210 10.49 -3.35 -16.25
C SER A 210 9.89 -2.51 -17.38
N ASP A 211 9.65 -3.11 -18.56
CA ASP A 211 8.98 -2.43 -19.67
C ASP A 211 7.45 -2.56 -19.54
N GLU A 212 6.76 -1.42 -19.57
CA GLU A 212 5.30 -1.36 -19.39
C GLU A 212 4.57 -2.17 -20.46
N GLN A 213 5.13 -2.28 -21.67
CA GLN A 213 4.58 -3.07 -22.76
C GLN A 213 4.58 -4.58 -22.49
N GLU A 214 5.59 -5.11 -21.79
CA GLU A 214 5.65 -6.54 -21.47
C GLU A 214 4.66 -6.90 -20.37
N VAL A 215 4.48 -5.99 -19.41
CA VAL A 215 3.46 -6.10 -18.36
C VAL A 215 2.06 -6.06 -18.98
N GLU A 216 1.80 -5.16 -19.92
CA GLU A 216 0.54 -5.12 -20.68
C GLU A 216 0.33 -6.40 -21.49
N THR A 217 1.36 -6.88 -22.19
CA THR A 217 1.29 -8.14 -22.96
C THR A 217 1.02 -9.33 -22.04
N PHE A 218 1.60 -9.33 -20.84
CA PHE A 218 1.32 -10.33 -19.81
C PHE A 218 -0.12 -10.24 -19.33
N PHE A 219 -0.63 -9.04 -19.03
CA PHE A 219 -2.05 -8.84 -18.69
C PHE A 219 -3.00 -9.26 -19.82
N ASP A 220 -2.63 -9.05 -21.07
CA ASP A 220 -3.38 -9.53 -22.23
C ASP A 220 -3.39 -11.06 -22.32
N MET A 221 -2.25 -11.71 -22.02
CA MET A 221 -2.18 -13.16 -21.91
C MET A 221 -3.01 -13.69 -20.75
N LEU A 222 -3.03 -12.99 -19.60
CA LEU A 222 -3.88 -13.31 -18.45
C LEU A 222 -5.36 -13.13 -18.78
N GLY A 223 -5.72 -12.10 -19.55
CA GLY A 223 -7.10 -11.88 -20.01
C GLY A 223 -7.59 -12.99 -20.94
N LYS A 224 -6.70 -13.57 -21.75
CA LYS A 224 -7.00 -14.71 -22.65
C LYS A 224 -7.06 -16.05 -21.92
N ASN A 225 -6.23 -16.24 -20.90
CA ASN A 225 -6.20 -17.46 -20.12
C ASN A 225 -6.06 -17.15 -18.63
N THR A 226 -7.21 -17.08 -17.95
CA THR A 226 -7.24 -16.76 -16.52
C THR A 226 -6.48 -17.78 -15.69
N GLN A 227 -6.37 -19.04 -16.12
CA GLN A 227 -5.71 -20.12 -15.37
C GLN A 227 -4.18 -20.06 -15.39
N LEU A 228 -3.60 -19.20 -16.23
CA LEU A 228 -2.16 -19.14 -16.49
C LEU A 228 -1.29 -18.91 -15.23
N PRO A 229 -1.60 -17.96 -14.31
CA PRO A 229 -0.80 -17.75 -13.09
C PRO A 229 -0.80 -18.97 -12.18
N GLY A 230 -1.98 -19.57 -12.03
CA GLY A 230 -2.16 -20.76 -11.22
C GLY A 230 -1.42 -21.96 -11.79
N ALA A 231 -1.43 -22.11 -13.11
CA ALA A 231 -0.68 -23.15 -13.81
C ALA A 231 0.84 -22.94 -13.64
N PHE A 232 1.36 -21.71 -13.77
CA PHE A 232 2.77 -21.42 -13.54
C PHE A 232 3.21 -21.72 -12.11
N LEU A 233 2.42 -21.32 -11.11
CA LEU A 233 2.73 -21.61 -9.71
C LEU A 233 2.71 -23.12 -9.44
N PHE A 234 1.73 -23.84 -9.99
CA PHE A 234 1.63 -25.28 -9.86
C PHE A 234 2.79 -26.02 -10.54
N VAL A 235 3.15 -25.64 -11.75
CA VAL A 235 4.34 -26.17 -12.44
C VAL A 235 5.60 -25.87 -11.64
N GLY A 236 5.74 -24.65 -11.10
CA GLY A 236 6.83 -24.29 -10.21
C GLY A 236 6.91 -25.18 -8.97
N MET A 237 5.77 -25.49 -8.35
CA MET A 237 5.70 -26.43 -7.22
C MET A 237 6.11 -27.85 -7.61
N ILE A 238 5.67 -28.37 -8.76
CA ILE A 238 6.08 -29.69 -9.26
C ILE A 238 7.60 -29.74 -9.44
N CYS A 239 8.11 -28.74 -10.15
CA CYS A 239 9.52 -28.65 -10.47
C CYS A 239 10.38 -28.43 -9.22
N PHE A 240 9.80 -27.97 -8.10
CA PHE A 240 10.46 -27.94 -6.79
C PHE A 240 10.36 -29.28 -6.04
N CYS A 241 9.16 -29.84 -5.91
CA CYS A 241 8.90 -31.03 -5.11
C CYS A 241 9.56 -32.29 -5.69
N VAL A 242 9.54 -32.46 -7.01
CA VAL A 242 10.06 -33.68 -7.66
C VAL A 242 11.58 -33.83 -7.51
N PRO A 243 12.40 -32.80 -7.81
CA PRO A 243 13.84 -32.88 -7.60
C PRO A 243 14.22 -32.99 -6.12
N MET A 244 13.50 -32.31 -5.22
CA MET A 244 13.77 -32.38 -3.78
C MET A 244 13.49 -33.79 -3.24
N ALA A 245 12.35 -34.38 -3.58
CA ALA A 245 12.03 -35.77 -3.22
C ALA A 245 13.05 -36.76 -3.81
N SER A 246 13.40 -36.58 -5.09
CA SER A 246 14.39 -37.43 -5.76
C SER A 246 15.76 -37.33 -5.08
N TYR A 247 16.22 -36.12 -4.77
CA TYR A 247 17.48 -35.86 -4.09
C TYR A 247 17.55 -36.51 -2.71
N LEU A 248 16.47 -36.38 -1.93
CA LEU A 248 16.37 -37.03 -0.62
C LEU A 248 16.46 -38.56 -0.75
N ILE A 249 15.75 -39.15 -1.69
CA ILE A 249 15.80 -40.61 -1.94
C ILE A 249 17.20 -41.04 -2.40
N PHE A 250 17.83 -40.31 -3.33
CA PHE A 250 19.16 -40.64 -3.83
C PHE A 250 20.24 -40.52 -2.77
N ASN A 251 20.23 -39.46 -1.96
CA ASN A 251 21.22 -39.29 -0.89
C ASN A 251 21.15 -40.41 0.15
N VAL A 252 19.93 -40.88 0.45
CA VAL A 252 19.77 -41.99 1.38
C VAL A 252 20.20 -43.31 0.74
N ASN A 253 19.81 -43.58 -0.51
CA ASN A 253 20.17 -44.82 -1.21
C ASN A 253 21.67 -44.93 -1.52
N LEU A 254 22.35 -43.82 -1.77
CA LEU A 254 23.79 -43.78 -2.07
C LEU A 254 24.66 -43.73 -0.81
N GLY A 255 24.07 -43.68 0.39
CA GLY A 255 24.82 -43.59 1.65
C GLY A 255 25.63 -42.31 1.79
N LEU A 256 25.27 -41.26 1.06
CA LEU A 256 25.99 -39.97 1.03
C LEU A 256 25.67 -39.10 2.25
N SER A 257 24.72 -39.49 3.09
CA SER A 257 24.43 -38.82 4.36
C SER A 257 25.48 -39.21 5.40
N PRO A 258 26.38 -38.29 5.82
CA PRO A 258 27.46 -38.61 6.73
C PRO A 258 26.89 -38.79 8.14
N GLY A 259 26.81 -40.04 8.60
CA GLY A 259 26.45 -40.35 9.99
C GLY A 259 25.30 -41.35 10.12
N SER A 260 25.69 -42.62 10.20
CA SER A 260 24.96 -43.74 10.81
C SER A 260 23.71 -44.27 10.09
N ASN A 261 23.48 -45.57 10.26
CA ASN A 261 22.28 -46.33 9.87
C ASN A 261 21.05 -45.87 10.66
N ASP A 262 20.84 -44.56 10.79
CA ASP A 262 19.77 -44.00 11.58
C ASP A 262 18.49 -44.07 10.74
N SER A 263 17.74 -45.14 10.98
CA SER A 263 16.42 -45.40 10.39
C SER A 263 15.49 -44.17 10.45
N GLY A 264 15.73 -43.23 11.38
CA GLY A 264 15.01 -41.96 11.47
C GLY A 264 15.18 -41.04 10.25
N VAL A 265 16.38 -40.94 9.67
CA VAL A 265 16.63 -40.05 8.51
C VAL A 265 15.96 -40.59 7.25
N LEU A 266 16.02 -41.92 7.06
CA LEU A 266 15.30 -42.61 5.98
C LEU A 266 13.78 -42.41 6.14
N ALA A 267 13.24 -42.63 7.35
CA ALA A 267 11.82 -42.42 7.62
C ALA A 267 11.38 -40.98 7.36
N LEU A 268 12.17 -39.99 7.81
CA LEU A 268 11.89 -38.57 7.58
C LEU A 268 11.89 -38.22 6.09
N SER A 269 12.83 -38.77 5.31
CA SER A 269 12.90 -38.54 3.86
C SER A 269 11.64 -39.06 3.13
N TYR A 270 11.14 -40.24 3.51
CA TYR A 270 9.89 -40.77 2.97
C TYR A 270 8.68 -39.96 3.42
N VAL A 271 8.64 -39.50 4.67
CA VAL A 271 7.55 -38.63 5.16
C VAL A 271 7.49 -37.32 4.37
N VAL A 272 8.64 -36.69 4.10
CA VAL A 272 8.71 -35.46 3.29
C VAL A 272 8.31 -35.72 1.84
N ALA A 273 8.72 -36.85 1.25
CA ALA A 273 8.32 -37.24 -0.10
C ALA A 273 6.80 -37.49 -0.20
N ILE A 274 6.22 -38.21 0.77
CA ILE A 274 4.78 -38.46 0.86
C ILE A 274 4.03 -37.15 1.07
N PHE A 275 4.49 -36.29 1.98
CA PHE A 275 3.87 -34.99 2.21
C PHE A 275 3.89 -34.13 0.93
N SER A 276 5.03 -34.08 0.23
CA SER A 276 5.16 -33.35 -1.04
C SER A 276 4.22 -33.90 -2.12
N LEU A 277 4.08 -35.24 -2.22
CA LEU A 277 3.13 -35.88 -3.13
C LEU A 277 1.68 -35.56 -2.73
N CYS A 278 1.35 -35.59 -1.44
CA CYS A 278 0.04 -35.22 -0.93
C CYS A 278 -0.28 -33.75 -1.21
N THR A 279 0.66 -32.82 -1.01
CA THR A 279 0.49 -31.40 -1.33
C THR A 279 0.33 -31.19 -2.84
N PHE A 280 1.07 -31.94 -3.67
CA PHE A 280 0.92 -31.92 -5.12
C PHE A 280 -0.46 -32.43 -5.55
N LEU A 281 -0.89 -33.60 -5.06
CA LEU A 281 -2.20 -34.17 -5.35
C LEU A 281 -3.31 -33.28 -4.83
N TYR A 282 -3.14 -32.69 -3.64
CA TYR A 282 -4.06 -31.71 -3.10
C TYR A 282 -4.15 -30.49 -4.02
N GLY A 283 -3.04 -29.93 -4.46
CA GLY A 283 -3.02 -28.79 -5.37
C GLY A 283 -3.68 -29.07 -6.72
N PHE A 284 -3.46 -30.29 -7.24
CA PHE A 284 -4.08 -30.76 -8.47
C PHE A 284 -5.60 -30.97 -8.30
N LEU A 285 -6.02 -31.68 -7.25
CA LEU A 285 -7.42 -32.06 -7.00
C LEU A 285 -8.27 -30.87 -6.57
N TYR A 286 -7.74 -29.99 -5.72
CA TYR A 286 -8.46 -28.81 -5.21
C TYR A 286 -8.40 -27.61 -6.15
N LYS A 287 -7.89 -27.80 -7.38
CA LYS A 287 -7.82 -26.74 -8.39
C LYS A 287 -7.16 -25.46 -7.85
N ILE A 288 -6.07 -25.59 -7.09
CA ILE A 288 -5.27 -24.43 -6.64
C ILE A 288 -4.97 -23.48 -7.82
N PRO A 289 -4.65 -23.97 -9.04
CA PRO A 289 -4.52 -23.10 -10.20
C PRO A 289 -5.74 -22.22 -10.48
N SER A 290 -6.95 -22.80 -10.36
CA SER A 290 -8.21 -22.09 -10.55
C SER A 290 -8.48 -21.09 -9.44
N MET A 291 -8.10 -21.38 -8.19
CA MET A 291 -8.31 -20.44 -7.08
C MET A 291 -7.41 -19.21 -7.19
N ILE A 292 -6.12 -19.44 -7.48
CA ILE A 292 -5.15 -18.36 -7.70
C ILE A 292 -5.57 -17.53 -8.92
N SER A 293 -6.02 -18.20 -9.98
CA SER A 293 -6.59 -17.57 -11.16
C SER A 293 -7.74 -16.62 -10.83
N SER A 294 -8.71 -17.05 -10.02
CA SER A 294 -9.84 -16.21 -9.60
C SER A 294 -9.39 -14.98 -8.80
N VAL A 295 -8.38 -15.11 -7.95
CA VAL A 295 -7.79 -13.96 -7.21
C VAL A 295 -7.17 -12.94 -8.17
N TYR A 296 -6.39 -13.41 -9.14
CA TYR A 296 -5.79 -12.53 -10.14
C TYR A 296 -6.86 -11.87 -11.02
N GLU A 297 -7.89 -12.60 -11.40
CA GLU A 297 -9.00 -12.06 -12.19
C GLU A 297 -9.75 -10.97 -11.42
N ALA A 298 -10.03 -11.18 -10.14
CA ALA A 298 -10.65 -10.18 -9.27
C ALA A 298 -9.80 -8.91 -9.20
N LYS A 299 -8.48 -9.04 -8.99
CA LYS A 299 -7.55 -7.91 -8.97
C LYS A 299 -7.49 -7.16 -10.31
N ILE A 300 -7.44 -7.87 -11.44
CA ILE A 300 -7.44 -7.24 -12.77
C ILE A 300 -8.75 -6.51 -13.02
N ARG A 301 -9.89 -7.11 -12.64
CA ARG A 301 -11.21 -6.50 -12.79
C ARG A 301 -11.34 -5.22 -11.96
N ALA A 302 -10.85 -5.26 -10.72
CA ALA A 302 -10.77 -4.09 -9.87
C ALA A 302 -9.92 -2.97 -10.50
N TYR A 303 -8.72 -3.31 -10.96
CA TYR A 303 -7.82 -2.36 -11.61
C TYR A 303 -8.46 -1.70 -12.84
N LYS A 304 -9.13 -2.48 -13.69
CA LYS A 304 -9.85 -1.94 -14.87
C LYS A 304 -10.97 -0.97 -14.47
N LYS A 305 -11.76 -1.30 -13.45
CA LYS A 305 -12.79 -0.39 -12.92
C LYS A 305 -12.20 0.90 -12.37
N ASP A 306 -11.06 0.83 -11.69
CA ASP A 306 -10.39 2.03 -11.18
C ASP A 306 -9.82 2.90 -12.32
N MET A 307 -9.41 2.31 -13.45
CA MET A 307 -9.02 3.08 -14.66
C MET A 307 -10.23 3.74 -15.34
N GLU A 308 -11.35 3.02 -15.50
CA GLU A 308 -12.60 3.58 -16.07
C GLU A 308 -13.17 4.75 -15.24
N LEU A 309 -12.84 4.83 -13.94
CA LEU A 309 -13.23 5.94 -13.07
C LEU A 309 -12.23 7.11 -13.08
N ALA A 310 -11.06 6.93 -13.69
CA ALA A 310 -10.05 7.97 -13.80
C ALA A 310 -10.16 8.79 -15.10
N ASP A 311 -10.77 8.21 -16.14
CA ASP A 311 -11.09 8.85 -17.43
C ASP A 311 -12.43 9.62 -17.36
#